data_AF-A0A7Y2CFJ2-F1
#
_entry.id   AF-A0A7Y2CFJ2-F1
#
_cell.length_a   1.000
_cell.length_b   1.000
_cell.length_c   1.000
_cell.angle_alpha   90.00
_cell.angle_beta   90.00
_cell.angle_gamma   90.00
#
_symmetry.space_group_name_H-M   'P 1'
#
loop_
_entity.id
_entity.type
_entity.pdbx_description
1 polymer ?
#
loop_
_entity_poly.entity_id
_entity_poly.type
_entity_poly.pdbx_seq_one_letter_code
_entity_poly.pdbx_strand_id
1 'polypeptide(L)'
;MNEAVLMAPKDHQGKPVFYTILGHVSRSGMSQCISIHYFDTQAGELRQLNYPSAVILGYSLDAKHEAIRINGAGMDMGFVLIYALAEKLLGDGYAIEQKWV
;
A
#
# COMPACT_ATOMS: atom_id res chain seq x y z
N MET A 1 0.53 -12.00 -3.69
CA MET A 1 -0.34 -10.81 -3.64
C MET A 1 -1.81 -11.18 -3.44
N ASN A 2 -2.38 -12.11 -4.22
CA ASN A 2 -3.76 -12.60 -3.99
C ASN A 2 -3.96 -13.20 -2.58
N GLU A 3 -2.96 -13.90 -2.04
CA GLU A 3 -3.00 -14.38 -0.66
C GLU A 3 -3.14 -13.24 0.37
N ALA A 4 -2.45 -12.11 0.17
CA ALA A 4 -2.55 -10.96 1.08
C ALA A 4 -3.98 -10.41 1.14
N VAL A 5 -4.69 -10.40 0.01
CA VAL A 5 -6.12 -10.00 -0.06
C VAL A 5 -7.00 -10.95 0.76
N LEU A 6 -6.68 -12.24 0.80
CA LEU A 6 -7.44 -13.24 1.56
C LEU A 6 -7.11 -13.19 3.06
N MET A 7 -5.83 -13.03 3.41
CA MET A 7 -5.34 -13.14 4.79
C MET A 7 -5.40 -11.83 5.58
N ALA A 8 -5.55 -10.68 4.91
CA ALA A 8 -5.71 -9.40 5.57
C ALA A 8 -7.01 -9.33 6.39
N PRO A 9 -7.01 -8.59 7.52
CA PRO A 9 -8.23 -8.31 8.25
C PRO A 9 -9.24 -7.63 7.34
N LYS A 10 -10.52 -7.85 7.64
CA LYS A 10 -11.63 -7.24 6.91
C LYS A 10 -12.20 -6.06 7.69
N ASP A 11 -12.59 -5.01 6.99
CA ASP A 11 -13.36 -3.92 7.57
C ASP A 11 -14.84 -4.35 7.80
N HIS A 12 -15.65 -3.42 8.28
CA HIS A 12 -17.09 -3.64 8.52
C HIS A 12 -17.90 -3.96 7.26
N GLN A 13 -17.36 -3.70 6.06
CA GLN A 13 -17.98 -4.00 4.77
C GLN A 13 -17.40 -5.27 4.13
N GLY A 14 -16.47 -5.95 4.80
CA GLY A 14 -15.83 -7.17 4.30
C GLY A 14 -14.62 -6.92 3.38
N LYS A 15 -14.14 -5.68 3.24
CA LYS A 15 -12.98 -5.35 2.41
C LYS A 15 -11.68 -5.66 3.15
N PRO A 16 -10.66 -6.28 2.50
CA PRO A 16 -9.32 -6.38 3.08
C PRO A 16 -8.77 -4.99 3.43
N VAL A 17 -8.10 -4.89 4.58
CA VAL A 17 -7.49 -3.65 5.05
C VAL A 17 -5.98 -3.73 4.89
N PHE A 18 -5.43 -2.82 4.08
CA PHE A 18 -3.99 -2.60 3.95
C PHE A 18 -3.60 -1.29 4.65
N TYR A 19 -2.44 -1.31 5.30
CA TYR A 19 -1.91 -0.20 6.06
C TYR A 19 -0.78 0.47 5.29
N THR A 20 -0.77 1.80 5.27
CA THR A 20 0.33 2.58 4.71
C THR A 20 1.04 3.38 5.79
N ILE A 21 2.36 3.48 5.65
CA ILE A 21 3.21 4.28 6.54
C ILE A 21 4.05 5.21 5.68
N LEU A 22 4.06 6.50 6.02
CA LEU A 22 4.85 7.51 5.34
C LEU A 22 6.25 7.59 5.98
N GLY A 23 7.25 7.04 5.30
CA GLY A 23 8.62 6.99 5.81
C GLY A 23 9.45 8.24 5.48
N HIS A 24 9.16 8.93 4.39
CA HIS A 24 9.90 10.12 3.97
C HIS A 24 9.11 10.97 2.97
N VAL A 25 9.34 12.28 3.01
CA VAL A 25 8.86 13.24 2.01
C VAL A 25 10.04 14.07 1.51
N SER A 26 10.14 14.22 0.19
CA SER A 26 11.15 15.09 -0.43
C SER A 26 11.00 16.55 0.03
N ARG A 27 12.08 17.33 -0.02
CA ARG A 27 12.06 18.75 0.37
C ARG A 27 11.01 19.60 -0.37
N SER A 28 10.71 19.28 -1.63
CA SER A 28 9.69 19.99 -2.42
C SER A 28 8.26 19.54 -2.11
N GLY A 29 8.07 18.48 -1.33
CA GLY A 29 6.77 17.85 -1.09
C GLY A 29 6.25 17.02 -2.27
N MET A 30 6.97 16.97 -3.41
CA MET A 30 6.47 16.37 -4.66
C MET A 30 6.70 14.86 -4.77
N SER A 31 7.45 14.27 -3.85
CA SER A 31 7.70 12.83 -3.79
C SER A 31 7.66 12.34 -2.35
N GLN A 32 7.09 11.15 -2.16
CA GLN A 32 6.88 10.49 -0.88
C GLN A 32 7.40 9.05 -0.96
N CYS A 33 7.92 8.53 0.15
CA CYS A 33 8.28 7.12 0.31
C CYS A 33 7.27 6.49 1.26
N ILE A 34 6.42 5.61 0.71
CA ILE A 34 5.31 5.00 1.44
C ILE A 34 5.48 3.49 1.40
N SER A 35 5.40 2.86 2.57
CA SER A 35 5.36 1.40 2.68
C SER A 35 3.93 0.90 2.79
N ILE A 36 3.66 -0.29 2.26
CA ILE A 36 2.38 -0.99 2.32
C ILE A 36 2.56 -2.25 3.17
N HIS A 37 1.64 -2.47 4.10
CA HIS A 37 1.61 -3.64 4.96
C HIS A 37 0.19 -4.20 5.06
N TYR A 38 0.08 -5.46 5.44
CA TYR A 38 -1.16 -6.05 5.92
C TYR A 38 -0.87 -6.87 7.18
N PHE A 39 -1.85 -7.01 8.06
CA PHE A 39 -1.75 -7.95 9.18
C PHE A 39 -2.23 -9.32 8.69
N ASP A 40 -1.35 -10.32 8.73
CA ASP A 40 -1.71 -11.68 8.36
C ASP A 40 -2.48 -12.32 9.51
N THR A 41 -3.80 -12.48 9.34
CA THR A 41 -4.68 -13.01 10.41
C THR A 41 -4.45 -14.48 10.70
N GLN A 42 -3.82 -15.24 9.79
CA GLN A 42 -3.50 -16.65 10.01
C GLN A 42 -2.16 -16.81 10.73
N ALA A 43 -1.14 -16.06 10.30
CA ALA A 43 0.19 -16.11 10.91
C ALA A 43 0.31 -15.25 12.19
N GLY A 44 -0.58 -14.28 12.39
CA GLY A 44 -0.55 -13.36 13.54
C GLY A 44 0.58 -12.33 13.48
N GLU A 45 1.02 -11.95 12.28
CA GLU A 45 2.18 -11.06 12.09
C GLU A 45 1.91 -9.97 11.04
N LEU A 46 2.65 -8.86 11.13
CA LEU A 46 2.63 -7.82 10.10
C LEU A 46 3.52 -8.22 8.93
N ARG A 47 3.00 -8.14 7.71
CA ARG A 47 3.74 -8.46 6.48
C ARG A 47 3.81 -7.26 5.56
N GLN A 48 4.96 -7.12 4.90
CA GLN A 48 5.24 -6.01 3.99
C GLN A 48 4.97 -6.40 2.54
N LEU A 49 4.44 -5.45 1.76
CA LEU A 49 4.08 -5.63 0.35
C LEU A 49 4.84 -4.69 -0.60
N ASN A 50 5.89 -4.01 -0.13
CA ASN A 50 6.57 -2.96 -0.88
C ASN A 50 7.09 -3.45 -2.23
N TYR A 51 7.93 -4.50 -2.22
CA TYR A 51 8.49 -5.06 -3.45
C TYR A 51 7.44 -5.57 -4.44
N PRO A 52 6.51 -6.48 -4.07
CA PRO A 52 5.54 -6.96 -5.04
C PRO A 52 4.59 -5.85 -5.53
N SER A 53 4.25 -4.87 -4.70
CA SER A 53 3.42 -3.73 -5.14
C SER A 53 4.16 -2.78 -6.08
N ALA A 54 5.44 -2.51 -5.82
CA ALA A 54 6.29 -1.73 -6.71
C ALA A 54 6.38 -2.36 -8.11
N VAL A 55 6.58 -3.68 -8.18
CA VAL A 55 6.61 -4.43 -9.44
C VAL A 55 5.27 -4.36 -10.19
N ILE A 56 4.15 -4.58 -9.50
CA ILE A 56 2.81 -4.55 -10.12
C ILE A 56 2.47 -3.15 -10.66
N LEU A 57 2.85 -2.11 -9.93
CA LEU A 57 2.50 -0.72 -10.24
C LEU A 57 3.54 -0.02 -11.13
N GLY A 58 4.72 -0.61 -11.34
CA GLY A 58 5.82 0.02 -12.05
C GLY A 58 6.48 1.17 -11.29
N TYR A 59 6.41 1.17 -9.95
CA TYR A 59 7.11 2.13 -9.11
C TYR A 59 8.50 1.65 -8.71
N SER A 60 9.37 2.58 -8.32
CA SER A 60 10.68 2.25 -7.75
C SER A 60 10.61 2.11 -6.23
N LEU A 61 11.52 1.31 -5.68
CA LEU A 61 11.77 1.26 -4.25
C LEU A 61 12.89 2.23 -3.89
N ASP A 62 12.69 2.95 -2.79
CA ASP A 62 13.73 3.71 -2.14
C ASP A 62 14.52 2.79 -1.20
N ALA A 63 15.76 2.48 -1.54
CA ALA A 63 16.59 1.56 -0.76
C ALA A 63 16.93 2.09 0.65
N LYS A 64 16.94 3.41 0.85
CA LYS A 64 17.27 4.02 2.15
C LYS A 64 16.09 3.94 3.12
N HIS A 65 14.88 4.15 2.61
CA HIS A 65 13.66 4.15 3.41
C HIS A 65 12.87 2.82 3.31
N GLU A 66 13.39 1.86 2.55
CA GLU A 66 12.81 0.54 2.29
C GLU A 66 11.33 0.59 1.89
N ALA A 67 10.95 1.60 1.10
CA ALA A 67 9.55 1.95 0.81
C ALA A 67 9.33 2.27 -0.69
N ILE A 68 8.07 2.31 -1.12
CA ILE A 68 7.72 2.64 -2.50
C ILE A 68 7.83 4.15 -2.68
N ARG A 69 8.61 4.58 -3.68
CA ARG A 69 8.70 5.99 -4.05
C ARG A 69 7.56 6.32 -5.01
N ILE A 70 6.70 7.23 -4.60
CA ILE A 70 5.59 7.77 -5.40
C ILE A 70 5.76 9.29 -5.57
N ASN A 71 5.39 9.80 -6.74
CA ASN A 71 5.41 11.23 -7.03
C ASN A 71 3.99 11.78 -7.05
N GLY A 72 3.86 13.05 -6.70
CA GLY A 72 2.57 13.75 -6.58
C GLY A 72 2.42 14.45 -5.25
N ALA A 73 1.58 15.47 -5.25
CA ALA A 73 1.17 16.23 -4.07
C ALA A 73 -0.30 16.63 -4.21
N GLY A 74 -0.93 17.05 -3.11
CA GLY A 74 -2.31 17.53 -3.10
C GLY A 74 -3.40 16.45 -3.02
N MET A 75 -3.00 15.19 -2.83
CA MET A 75 -3.90 14.04 -2.60
C MET A 75 -3.35 13.17 -1.46
N ASP A 76 -4.19 12.26 -0.94
CA ASP A 76 -3.74 11.19 -0.07
C ASP A 76 -2.99 10.14 -0.91
N MET A 77 -1.66 10.18 -0.85
CA MET A 77 -0.82 9.30 -1.66
C MET A 77 -0.82 7.85 -1.16
N GLY A 78 -1.16 7.60 0.10
CA GLY A 78 -1.35 6.25 0.62
C GLY A 78 -2.60 5.62 0.01
N PHE A 79 -3.70 6.36 -0.02
CA PHE A 79 -4.92 5.95 -0.71
C PHE A 79 -4.67 5.72 -2.21
N VAL A 80 -4.03 6.66 -2.92
CA VAL A 80 -3.74 6.52 -4.36
C VAL A 80 -2.95 5.23 -4.65
N LEU A 81 -1.99 4.89 -3.79
CA LEU A 81 -1.18 3.70 -3.93
C LEU A 81 -2.00 2.41 -3.78
N ILE A 82 -2.88 2.34 -2.77
CA ILE A 82 -3.76 1.18 -2.55
C ILE A 82 -4.84 1.10 -3.63
N TYR A 83 -5.42 2.23 -4.04
CA TYR A 83 -6.42 2.29 -5.12
C TYR A 83 -5.86 1.72 -6.42
N ALA A 84 -4.68 2.18 -6.84
CA ALA A 84 -4.03 1.68 -8.05
C ALA A 84 -3.69 0.19 -7.94
N LEU A 85 -3.28 -0.27 -6.75
CA LEU A 85 -2.99 -1.68 -6.51
C LEU A 85 -4.24 -2.56 -6.58
N ALA A 86 -5.34 -2.13 -5.96
CA ALA A 86 -6.62 -2.82 -5.97
C ALA A 86 -7.20 -2.90 -7.39
N GLU A 87 -7.15 -1.80 -8.15
CA GLU A 87 -7.55 -1.77 -9.56
C GLU A 87 -6.78 -2.79 -10.40
N LYS A 88 -5.45 -2.87 -10.22
CA LYS A 88 -4.61 -3.83 -10.97
C LYS A 88 -4.83 -5.30 -10.58
N LEU A 89 -5.15 -5.56 -9.31
CA LEU A 89 -5.29 -6.93 -8.80
C LEU A 89 -6.71 -7.48 -8.94
N LEU A 90 -7.71 -6.63 -8.74
CA LEU A 90 -9.10 -7.02 -8.55
C LEU A 90 -10.05 -6.38 -9.56
N GLY A 91 -9.57 -5.44 -10.38
CA GLY A 91 -10.41 -4.69 -11.33
C GLY A 91 -11.36 -3.69 -10.67
N ASP A 92 -11.12 -3.38 -9.39
CA ASP A 92 -11.88 -2.39 -8.62
C ASP A 92 -10.95 -1.68 -7.61
N GLY A 93 -10.64 -0.42 -7.88
CA GLY A 93 -9.82 0.43 -7.01
C GLY A 93 -10.36 0.64 -5.59
N TYR A 94 -11.65 0.36 -5.33
CA TYR A 94 -12.26 0.46 -4.00
C TYR A 94 -12.36 -0.88 -3.27
N ALA A 95 -11.84 -1.97 -3.83
CA ALA A 95 -11.95 -3.31 -3.27
C ALA A 95 -11.03 -3.54 -2.05
N ILE A 96 -10.05 -2.67 -1.81
CA ILE A 96 -9.15 -2.72 -0.65
C ILE A 96 -9.31 -1.43 0.15
N GLU A 97 -9.57 -1.56 1.44
CA GLU A 97 -9.60 -0.43 2.38
C GLU A 97 -8.17 -0.05 2.76
N GLN A 98 -7.85 1.24 2.65
CA GLN A 98 -6.55 1.79 3.07
C GLN A 98 -6.65 2.43 4.46
N LYS A 99 -5.63 2.25 5.29
CA LYS A 99 -5.49 2.96 6.57
C LYS A 99 -4.06 3.45 6.81
N TRP A 100 -3.93 4.61 7.44
CA TRP A 100 -2.65 5.12 7.93
C TRP A 100 -2.29 4.53 9.30
N VAL A 101 -1.00 4.31 9.52
CA VAL A 101 -0.39 3.93 10.81
C VAL A 101 0.79 4.84 11.11
#